data_AF-A0A099KFG9-F1
#
_entry.id   AF-A0A099KFG9-F1
#
_cell.length_a   1.000
_cell.length_b   1.000
_cell.length_c   1.000
_cell.angle_alpha   90.00
_cell.angle_beta   90.00
_cell.angle_gamma   90.00
#
_symmetry.space_group_name_H-M   'P 1'
#
loop_
_entity.id
_entity.type
_entity.pdbx_description
1 polymer ?
#
loop_
_entity_poly.entity_id
_entity_poly.type
_entity_poly.pdbx_seq_one_letter_code
_entity_poly.pdbx_strand_id
1 'polypeptide(L)' 'MNKIAKHYFCKNCGIKSFYLPRSNPDGFSINARCLGTSDWQERQIDAFDGQHWEANAGRLAHLSKE' A
#
# COMPACT_ATOMS: atom_id res chain seq x y z
N MET A 1 -0.49 -8.47 -16.62
CA MET A 1 0.21 -7.81 -15.48
C MET A 1 0.80 -8.88 -14.56
N ASN A 2 2.07 -8.79 -14.17
CA ASN A 2 2.67 -9.76 -13.25
C ASN A 2 2.22 -9.47 -11.80
N LYS A 3 1.51 -10.39 -11.14
CA LYS A 3 0.94 -10.21 -9.78
C LYS A 3 2.00 -10.36 -8.67
N ILE A 4 3.11 -9.67 -8.80
CA ILE A 4 4.24 -9.71 -7.85
C ILE A 4 4.36 -8.36 -7.19
N ALA A 5 4.38 -8.35 -5.85
CA ALA A 5 4.61 -7.13 -5.10
C ALA A 5 6.06 -6.65 -5.29
N LYS A 6 6.25 -5.34 -5.47
CA LYS A 6 7.60 -4.74 -5.60
C LYS A 6 7.84 -3.80 -4.44
N HIS A 7 8.76 -4.18 -3.55
CA HIS A 7 9.11 -3.40 -2.36
C HIS A 7 10.32 -2.49 -2.62
N TYR A 8 10.20 -1.21 -2.25
CA TYR A 8 11.27 -0.23 -2.40
C TYR A 8 11.74 0.23 -1.03
N PHE A 9 13.06 0.26 -0.84
CA PHE A 9 13.70 0.69 0.40
C PHE A 9 14.68 1.82 0.10
N CYS A 10 14.73 2.81 0.99
CA CYS A 10 15.72 3.88 0.89
C CYS A 10 17.14 3.29 1.01
N LYS A 11 18.01 3.56 0.03
CA LYS A 11 19.39 3.05 0.02
C LYS A 11 20.24 3.59 1.18
N ASN A 12 19.86 4.73 1.76
CA ASN A 12 20.60 5.38 2.84
C ASN A 12 20.18 4.89 4.23
N CYS A 13 18.86 4.79 4.49
CA CYS A 13 18.33 4.48 5.83
C CYS A 13 17.52 3.18 5.93
N GLY A 14 17.29 2.48 4.80
CA GLY A 14 16.57 1.21 4.79
C GLY A 14 15.04 1.31 4.98
N ILE A 15 14.47 2.51 5.10
CA ILE A 15 13.02 2.68 5.29
C ILE A 15 12.25 2.31 4.01
N LYS A 16 11.19 1.49 4.16
CA LYS A 16 10.20 1.22 3.10
C LYS A 16 9.17 2.35 3.04
N SER A 17 9.40 3.33 2.19
CA SER A 17 8.48 4.46 2.00
C SER A 17 7.25 4.07 1.18
N PHE A 18 7.40 3.19 0.18
CA PHE A 18 6.29 2.71 -0.64
C PHE A 18 6.57 1.34 -1.27
N TYR A 19 5.52 0.72 -1.83
CA TYR A 19 5.63 -0.49 -2.65
C TYR A 19 4.49 -0.58 -3.68
N LEU A 20 4.68 -1.32 -4.76
CA LEU A 20 3.57 -1.72 -5.65
C LEU A 20 2.95 -3.01 -5.10
N PRO A 21 1.68 -3.00 -4.64
CA PRO A 21 1.01 -4.19 -4.14
C PRO A 21 0.68 -5.21 -5.23
N ARG A 22 0.66 -6.50 -4.88
CA ARG A 22 0.16 -7.55 -5.79
C ARG A 22 -1.36 -7.52 -5.99
N SER A 23 -2.10 -7.00 -4.99
CA SER A 23 -3.57 -6.87 -5.04
C SER A 23 -4.00 -5.74 -5.96
N ASN A 24 -3.19 -4.67 -6.05
CA ASN A 24 -3.47 -3.45 -6.80
C ASN A 24 -2.21 -3.03 -7.57
N PRO A 25 -1.85 -3.74 -8.65
CA PRO A 25 -0.56 -3.58 -9.34
C PRO A 25 -0.44 -2.27 -10.12
N ASP A 26 -1.54 -1.55 -10.30
CA ASP A 26 -1.67 -0.22 -10.92
C ASP A 26 -1.54 0.94 -9.90
N GLY A 27 -1.33 0.62 -8.61
CA GLY A 27 -1.25 1.59 -7.52
C GLY A 27 0.02 1.48 -6.68
N PHE A 28 0.15 2.44 -5.77
CA PHE A 28 1.21 2.47 -4.75
C PHE A 28 0.59 2.44 -3.35
N SER A 29 1.16 1.61 -2.48
CA SER A 29 0.90 1.70 -1.04
C SER A 29 2.04 2.50 -0.39
N ILE A 30 1.67 3.57 0.32
CA ILE A 30 2.60 4.52 0.93
C ILE A 30 2.59 4.33 2.45
N ASN A 31 3.77 4.35 3.07
CA ASN A 31 3.89 4.40 4.50
C ASN A 31 3.53 5.81 5.00
N ALA A 32 2.37 5.95 5.65
CA ALA A 32 1.87 7.23 6.14
C ALA A 32 2.84 7.98 7.08
N ARG A 33 3.76 7.28 7.77
CA ARG A 33 4.80 7.92 8.60
C ARG A 33 5.92 8.58 7.80
N CYS A 34 6.02 8.28 6.50
CA CYS A 34 6.99 8.89 5.59
C CYS A 34 6.42 10.13 4.89
N LEU A 35 5.21 10.54 5.24
CA LEU A 35 4.53 11.71 4.69
C LEU A 35 4.67 12.89 5.64
N GLY A 36 4.84 14.09 5.11
CA GLY A 36 4.84 15.32 5.89
C GLY A 36 3.46 15.60 6.47
N THR A 37 3.44 16.28 7.62
CA THR A 37 2.18 16.65 8.30
C THR A 37 1.32 17.63 7.51
N SER A 38 1.90 18.35 6.55
CA SER A 38 1.22 19.25 5.61
C SER A 38 0.65 18.56 4.38
N ASP A 39 1.02 17.30 4.14
CA ASP A 39 0.83 16.68 2.83
C ASP A 39 -0.59 16.13 2.63
N TRP A 40 -1.42 16.08 3.70
CA TRP A 40 -2.76 15.49 3.67
C TRP A 40 -3.69 16.18 4.69
N GLN A 41 -4.91 16.52 4.26
CA GLN A 41 -5.88 17.25 5.09
C GLN A 41 -6.78 16.32 5.91
N GLU A 42 -7.04 15.10 5.41
CA GLU A 42 -7.95 14.13 6.04
C GLU A 42 -7.40 12.70 5.93
N ARG A 43 -7.64 11.89 6.97
CA ARG A 43 -7.25 10.48 7.00
C ARG A 43 -8.48 9.63 7.25
N GLN A 44 -8.87 8.85 6.25
CA GLN A 44 -9.84 7.76 6.42
C GLN A 44 -9.08 6.49 6.78
N ILE A 45 -9.50 5.84 7.88
CA ILE A 45 -8.87 4.63 8.40
C ILE A 45 -9.90 3.52 8.37
N ASP A 46 -9.71 2.56 7.48
CA ASP A 46 -10.52 1.35 7.40
C ASP A 46 -9.81 0.18 8.05
N ALA A 47 -10.50 -0.51 8.97
CA ALA A 47 -9.99 -1.72 9.57
C ALA A 47 -9.90 -2.84 8.51
N PHE A 48 -8.74 -3.47 8.41
CA PHE A 48 -8.48 -4.57 7.49
C PHE A 48 -7.81 -5.74 8.22
N ASP A 49 -8.37 -6.93 8.07
CA ASP A 49 -7.77 -8.16 8.59
C ASP A 49 -6.67 -8.64 7.64
N GLY A 50 -5.45 -8.14 7.90
CA GLY A 50 -4.25 -8.58 7.19
C GLY A 50 -3.70 -9.93 7.63
N GLN A 51 -4.16 -10.48 8.75
CA GLN A 51 -3.72 -11.79 9.24
C GLN A 51 -4.30 -12.91 8.37
N HIS A 52 -5.57 -12.79 7.98
CA HIS A 52 -6.24 -13.72 7.07
C HIS A 52 -6.26 -13.16 5.64
N TRP A 53 -5.08 -13.00 5.03
CA TRP A 53 -4.89 -12.34 3.74
C TRP A 53 -5.70 -12.97 2.60
N GLU A 54 -5.62 -14.29 2.43
CA GLU A 54 -6.26 -15.01 1.32
C GLU A 54 -7.79 -14.85 1.32
N ALA A 55 -8.40 -14.73 2.51
CA ALA A 55 -9.83 -14.51 2.66
C ALA A 55 -10.26 -13.05 2.44
N ASN A 56 -9.37 -12.09 2.72
CA ASN A 56 -9.72 -10.67 2.76
C ASN A 56 -9.19 -9.82 1.60
N ALA A 57 -8.15 -10.25 0.90
CA ALA A 57 -7.47 -9.44 -0.12
C ALA A 57 -8.40 -8.96 -1.26
N GLY A 58 -9.44 -9.73 -1.60
CA GLY A 58 -10.44 -9.35 -2.59
C GLY A 58 -11.20 -8.06 -2.23
N ARG A 59 -11.30 -7.72 -0.94
CA ARG A 59 -11.92 -6.46 -0.48
C ARG A 59 -11.18 -5.23 -0.97
N LEU A 60 -9.90 -5.35 -1.33
CA LEU A 60 -9.07 -4.26 -1.85
C LEU A 60 -9.21 -4.04 -3.36
N ALA A 61 -9.96 -4.89 -4.08
CA ALA A 61 -10.07 -4.81 -5.54
C ALA A 61 -10.56 -3.44 -6.04
N HIS A 62 -11.45 -2.79 -5.28
CA HIS A 62 -11.98 -1.45 -5.61
C HIS A 62 -10.93 -0.33 -5.60
N LEU A 63 -9.72 -0.59 -5.08
CA LEU A 63 -8.61 0.37 -5.08
C LEU A 63 -7.81 0.36 -6.40
N SER A 64 -8.11 -0.56 -7.32
CA SER A 64 -7.56 -0.61 -8.67
C SER A 64 -8.54 0.00 -9.68
N LYS A 65 -7.99 0.52 -10.78
CA LYS A 65 -8.74 1.10 -11.90
C LYS A 65 -9.01 0.11 -13.04
N GLU A 66 -8.39 -1.07 -13.00
CA GLU A 66 -8.51 -2.17 -13.98
C GLU A 66 -9.16 -3.41 -13.37
#